data_AF-A0AA85EY89-F1
#
_entry.id   AF-A0AA85EY89-F1
#
_cell.length_a   1.000
_cell.length_b   1.000
_cell.length_c   1.000
_cell.angle_alpha   90.00
_cell.angle_beta   90.00
_cell.angle_gamma   90.00
#
_symmetry.space_group_name_H-M   'P 1'
#
loop_
_entity.id
_entity.type
_entity.pdbx_description
1 polymer ?
#
loop_
_entity_poly.entity_id
_entity_poly.type
_entity_poly.pdbx_seq_one_letter_code
_entity_poly.pdbx_strand_id
1 'polypeptide(L)'
;MEVNSLLILDYSAPLKREIQSAIVPGLTEVDVRNRRSGEVIVKGPEEQVRMVLQRMSGSEPRLEENSRAEVDVKTTPIQIKYPPVYAVDVYRSLSMLLQSDVGVRDKIEGPALEALKEFLDILYGILPASQEYKAYLSEISVWLNSKTSITGQEWVAYLEKIQFPLYKGPFIACNGSKPHFRGYPCGLWTLFHALTVEQYLLLSSSPDNQVDAVAHALGRFIPRFFSCTYCAFHFALNTANLARPGESILPENRVTPNSNEFVFDESVIPTLPKAPENPRDTVLWLNAVHNRVNKRLAGQPSEDPTAPKVQFPPSYLCPTCWSYSSTGELELGKTSETEESLFQFLVERYRASSWKYVDLPTVFITNAVELKTEQPVPDLLIISIISVVLTILAAVILLAGLRFLCRRRRLFRRRRGQYAGGQSV
;
A
#
# COMPACT_ATOMS: atom_id res chain seq x y z
N MET A 1 -17.71 -30.34 -24.48
CA MET A 1 -17.86 -30.10 -23.04
C MET A 1 -17.35 -31.34 -22.35
N GLU A 2 -16.32 -31.20 -21.53
CA GLU A 2 -15.81 -32.30 -20.72
C GLU A 2 -16.47 -32.27 -19.34
N VAL A 3 -16.89 -33.42 -18.85
CA VAL A 3 -17.51 -33.53 -17.51
C VAL A 3 -16.41 -33.44 -16.46
N ASN A 4 -16.51 -32.52 -15.51
CA ASN A 4 -15.56 -32.45 -14.40
C ASN A 4 -15.96 -33.46 -13.32
N SER A 5 -15.61 -34.72 -13.57
CA SER A 5 -15.97 -35.88 -12.74
C SER A 5 -15.45 -35.77 -11.30
N LEU A 6 -14.30 -35.12 -11.08
CA LEU A 6 -13.69 -34.93 -9.77
C LEU A 6 -14.55 -34.02 -8.87
N LEU A 7 -14.98 -32.86 -9.37
CA LEU A 7 -15.88 -31.97 -8.61
C LEU A 7 -17.20 -32.64 -8.25
N ILE A 8 -17.73 -33.47 -9.15
CA ILE A 8 -18.98 -34.19 -8.91
C ILE A 8 -18.78 -35.22 -7.79
N LEU A 9 -17.69 -35.98 -7.82
CA LEU A 9 -17.39 -36.98 -6.79
C LEU A 9 -17.11 -36.35 -5.43
N ASP A 10 -16.31 -35.27 -5.40
CA ASP A 10 -15.87 -34.62 -4.17
C ASP A 10 -17.02 -33.92 -3.43
N TYR A 11 -18.03 -33.38 -4.14
CA TYR A 11 -19.01 -32.48 -3.54
C TYR A 11 -20.47 -32.91 -3.64
N SER A 12 -20.85 -33.87 -4.50
CA SER A 12 -22.24 -34.32 -4.63
C SER A 12 -22.78 -34.91 -3.31
N ALA A 13 -21.99 -35.77 -2.66
CA ALA A 13 -22.38 -36.40 -1.39
C ALA A 13 -22.35 -35.40 -0.20
N PRO A 14 -21.28 -34.60 0.00
CA PRO A 14 -21.26 -33.61 1.07
C PRO A 14 -22.36 -32.53 0.96
N LEU A 15 -22.72 -32.11 -0.25
CA LEU A 15 -23.80 -31.14 -0.47
C LEU A 15 -25.21 -31.75 -0.36
N LYS A 16 -25.31 -33.09 -0.25
CA LYS A 16 -26.57 -33.85 -0.30
C LYS A 16 -27.41 -33.52 -1.54
N ARG A 17 -26.76 -33.24 -2.68
CA ARG A 17 -27.41 -32.80 -3.92
C ARG A 17 -26.73 -33.46 -5.11
N GLU A 18 -27.51 -33.97 -6.06
CA GLU A 18 -26.98 -34.44 -7.34
C GLU A 18 -26.59 -33.22 -8.20
N ILE A 19 -25.28 -33.01 -8.37
CA ILE A 19 -24.73 -31.91 -9.17
C ILE A 19 -24.18 -32.41 -10.52
N GLN A 20 -24.17 -31.53 -11.51
CA GLN A 20 -23.47 -31.74 -12.78
C GLN A 20 -22.49 -30.59 -13.02
N SER A 21 -21.30 -30.91 -13.51
CA SER A 21 -20.25 -29.93 -13.79
C SER A 21 -19.66 -30.17 -15.18
N ALA A 22 -19.57 -29.11 -15.97
CA ALA A 22 -19.02 -29.16 -17.32
C ALA A 22 -17.96 -28.08 -17.51
N ILE A 23 -16.84 -28.46 -18.11
CA ILE A 23 -15.80 -27.55 -18.57
C ILE A 23 -16.18 -27.11 -19.99
N VAL A 24 -16.34 -25.79 -20.18
CA VAL A 24 -16.58 -25.20 -21.50
C VAL A 24 -15.23 -25.03 -22.20
N PRO A 25 -14.97 -25.71 -23.33
CA PRO A 25 -13.68 -25.60 -24.01
C PRO A 25 -13.41 -24.15 -24.43
N GLY A 26 -12.27 -23.59 -24.03
CA GLY A 26 -11.84 -22.23 -24.36
C GLY A 26 -12.16 -21.15 -23.31
N LEU A 27 -12.85 -21.49 -22.22
CA LEU A 27 -13.06 -20.61 -21.06
C LEU A 27 -12.48 -21.27 -19.80
N THR A 28 -11.71 -20.52 -19.01
CA THR A 28 -11.12 -20.98 -17.73
C THR A 28 -12.14 -20.99 -16.58
N GLU A 29 -13.42 -21.25 -16.89
CA GLU A 29 -14.53 -21.24 -15.94
C GLU A 29 -15.22 -22.59 -15.91
N VAL A 30 -15.56 -23.02 -14.70
CA VAL A 30 -16.35 -24.21 -14.41
C VAL A 30 -17.74 -23.79 -13.97
N ASP A 31 -18.76 -24.46 -14.49
CA ASP A 31 -20.17 -24.25 -14.15
C ASP A 31 -20.72 -25.49 -13.44
N VAL A 32 -21.20 -25.32 -12.21
CA VAL A 32 -21.79 -26.38 -11.40
C VAL A 32 -23.28 -26.11 -11.24
N ARG A 33 -24.08 -27.07 -11.70
CA ARG A 33 -25.55 -26.97 -11.72
C ARG A 33 -26.19 -28.11 -10.97
N ASN A 34 -27.41 -27.88 -10.49
CA ASN A 34 -28.26 -28.97 -10.01
C ASN A 34 -28.63 -29.88 -11.20
N ARG A 35 -28.40 -31.18 -11.07
CA ARG A 35 -28.61 -32.15 -12.15
C ARG A 35 -30.08 -32.28 -12.56
N ARG A 36 -31.02 -32.09 -11.63
CA ARG A 36 -32.46 -32.26 -11.86
C ARG A 36 -33.16 -30.98 -12.31
N SER A 37 -32.85 -29.84 -11.68
CA SER A 37 -33.49 -28.56 -12.00
C SER A 37 -32.74 -27.73 -13.06
N GLY A 38 -31.47 -28.03 -13.32
CA GLY A 38 -30.62 -27.25 -14.25
C GLY A 38 -30.17 -25.89 -13.71
N GLU A 39 -30.55 -25.55 -12.47
CA GLU A 39 -30.20 -24.30 -11.79
C GLU A 39 -28.69 -24.21 -11.55
N VAL A 40 -28.11 -23.03 -11.79
CA VAL A 40 -26.69 -22.75 -11.53
C VAL A 40 -26.47 -22.60 -10.03
N ILE A 41 -25.62 -23.45 -9.47
CA ILE A 41 -25.23 -23.41 -8.06
C ILE A 41 -24.05 -22.45 -7.89
N VAL A 42 -23.04 -22.57 -8.74
CA VAL A 42 -21.86 -21.69 -8.76
C VAL A 42 -21.16 -21.80 -10.11
N LYS A 43 -20.66 -20.67 -10.62
CA LYS A 43 -19.87 -20.60 -11.85
C LYS A 43 -18.65 -19.69 -11.65
N GLY A 44 -17.48 -20.11 -12.12
CA GLY A 44 -16.24 -19.32 -12.03
C GLY A 44 -14.99 -20.18 -12.19
N PRO A 45 -13.78 -19.62 -11.96
CA PRO A 45 -12.55 -20.39 -11.98
C PRO A 45 -12.61 -21.60 -11.03
N GLU A 46 -12.04 -22.74 -11.44
CA GLU A 46 -12.20 -24.02 -10.72
C GLU A 46 -11.87 -23.93 -9.23
N GLU A 47 -10.82 -23.19 -8.87
CA GLU A 47 -10.41 -23.02 -7.47
C GLU A 47 -11.44 -22.25 -6.63
N GLN A 48 -12.07 -21.23 -7.22
CA GLN A 48 -13.12 -20.46 -6.55
C GLN A 48 -14.40 -21.29 -6.40
N VAL A 49 -14.73 -22.07 -7.43
CA VAL A 49 -15.83 -23.03 -7.38
C VAL A 49 -15.58 -24.06 -6.27
N ARG A 50 -14.38 -24.63 -6.16
CA ARG A 50 -14.01 -25.57 -5.08
C ARG A 50 -14.15 -24.95 -3.69
N MET A 51 -13.65 -23.73 -3.47
CA MET A 51 -13.79 -23.02 -2.20
C MET A 51 -15.26 -22.80 -1.81
N VAL A 52 -16.10 -22.39 -2.77
CA VAL A 52 -17.54 -22.17 -2.52
C VAL A 52 -18.23 -23.50 -2.19
N LEU A 53 -17.97 -24.57 -2.94
CA LEU A 53 -18.54 -25.89 -2.67
C LEU A 53 -18.08 -26.47 -1.34
N GLN A 54 -16.81 -26.28 -0.95
CA GLN A 54 -16.29 -26.68 0.36
C GLN A 54 -17.03 -25.98 1.49
N ARG A 55 -17.22 -24.67 1.42
CA ARG A 55 -17.99 -23.91 2.41
C ARG A 55 -19.45 -24.34 2.46
N MET A 56 -20.07 -24.56 1.30
CA MET A 56 -21.46 -25.03 1.22
C MET A 56 -21.63 -26.46 1.76
N SER A 57 -20.59 -27.28 1.68
CA SER A 57 -20.61 -28.66 2.21
C SER A 57 -20.49 -28.74 3.73
N GLY A 58 -20.18 -27.64 4.41
CA GLY A 58 -20.03 -27.61 5.87
C GLY A 58 -18.83 -28.40 6.41
N SER A 59 -17.87 -28.73 5.54
CA SER A 59 -16.71 -29.55 5.88
C SER A 59 -15.51 -28.67 6.25
N GLU A 60 -15.41 -28.24 7.51
CA GLU A 60 -14.15 -27.70 8.06
C GLU A 60 -13.16 -28.86 8.28
N PRO A 61 -11.89 -28.78 7.83
CA PRO A 61 -10.93 -29.83 8.08
C PRO A 61 -10.49 -29.85 9.55
N ARG A 62 -10.75 -30.96 10.25
CA ARG A 62 -10.03 -31.30 11.49
C ARG A 62 -8.63 -31.76 11.11
N LEU A 63 -7.61 -31.02 11.55
CA LEU A 63 -6.22 -31.42 11.41
C LEU A 63 -5.93 -32.55 12.41
N GLU A 64 -5.82 -33.78 11.92
CA GLU A 64 -5.21 -34.87 12.68
C GLU A 64 -3.68 -34.76 12.60
N GLU A 65 -3.04 -34.80 13.77
CA GLU A 65 -1.60 -34.91 13.96
C GLU A 65 -1.08 -36.27 13.45
N ASN A 66 -0.67 -36.36 12.18
CA ASN A 66 0.55 -37.09 11.78
C ASN A 66 0.70 -37.15 10.26
N SER A 67 1.54 -36.27 9.71
CA SER A 67 2.45 -36.62 8.63
C SER A 67 3.41 -35.45 8.46
N ARG A 68 4.65 -35.61 8.93
CA ARG A 68 5.75 -34.72 8.51
C ARG A 68 5.95 -34.94 7.01
N ALA A 69 5.43 -34.04 6.19
CA ALA A 69 5.86 -33.91 4.81
C ALA A 69 7.19 -33.14 4.83
N GLU A 70 8.29 -33.81 4.51
CA GLU A 70 9.51 -33.14 4.09
C GLU A 70 9.21 -32.42 2.78
N VAL A 71 9.09 -31.09 2.85
CA VAL A 71 8.95 -30.25 1.66
C VAL A 71 10.35 -30.01 1.11
N ASP A 72 10.66 -30.63 -0.02
CA ASP A 72 11.85 -30.28 -0.82
C ASP A 72 11.63 -28.89 -1.44
N VAL A 73 12.30 -27.89 -0.84
CA VAL A 73 12.17 -26.46 -1.14
C VAL A 73 12.67 -26.10 -2.56
N LYS A 74 13.26 -27.03 -3.31
CA LYS A 74 13.95 -26.70 -4.56
C LYS A 74 13.10 -26.61 -5.83
N THR A 75 11.86 -27.10 -5.89
CA THR A 75 11.22 -27.35 -7.21
C THR A 75 9.80 -26.82 -7.44
N THR A 76 9.17 -26.10 -6.50
CA THR A 76 7.85 -25.50 -6.77
C THR A 76 7.86 -23.97 -6.61
N PRO A 77 7.88 -23.20 -7.71
CA PRO A 77 7.72 -21.75 -7.61
C PRO A 77 6.26 -21.43 -7.31
N ILE A 78 5.94 -21.32 -6.02
CA ILE A 78 4.72 -20.67 -5.57
C ILE A 78 4.82 -19.23 -6.06
N GLN A 79 4.04 -18.84 -7.07
CA GLN A 79 3.85 -17.42 -7.38
C GLN A 79 3.05 -16.79 -6.23
N ILE A 80 3.75 -16.47 -5.14
CA ILE A 80 3.20 -15.71 -4.02
C ILE A 80 2.91 -14.32 -4.57
N LYS A 81 1.64 -14.06 -4.90
CA LYS A 81 1.19 -12.71 -5.23
C LYS A 81 1.35 -11.85 -3.98
N TYR A 82 2.45 -11.09 -3.91
CA TYR A 82 2.72 -10.21 -2.78
C TYR A 82 1.59 -9.17 -2.69
N PRO A 83 0.91 -9.03 -1.54
CA PRO A 83 -0.23 -8.15 -1.45
C PRO A 83 0.20 -6.69 -1.65
N PRO A 84 -0.68 -5.86 -2.26
CA PRO A 84 -0.46 -4.42 -2.33
C PRO A 84 -0.50 -3.81 -0.92
N VAL A 85 -0.12 -2.54 -0.81
CA VAL A 85 -0.30 -1.77 0.42
C VAL A 85 -1.77 -1.41 0.58
N TYR A 86 -2.35 -1.67 1.74
CA TYR A 86 -3.70 -1.25 2.09
C TYR A 86 -3.64 -0.08 3.08
N ALA A 87 -4.35 1.00 2.77
CA ALA A 87 -4.38 2.19 3.61
C ALA A 87 -4.91 1.89 5.02
N VAL A 88 -5.86 0.95 5.14
CA VAL A 88 -6.38 0.51 6.45
C VAL A 88 -5.30 -0.06 7.36
N ASP A 89 -4.29 -0.77 6.84
CA ASP A 89 -3.22 -1.35 7.66
C ASP A 89 -2.32 -0.25 8.23
N VAL A 90 -2.08 0.80 7.44
CA VAL A 90 -1.32 2.00 7.83
C VAL A 90 -2.08 2.77 8.92
N TYR A 91 -3.33 3.15 8.66
CA TYR A 91 -4.12 3.97 9.59
C TYR A 91 -4.56 3.20 10.84
N ARG A 92 -4.81 1.89 10.74
CA ARG A 92 -5.04 1.03 11.92
C ARG A 92 -3.83 1.05 12.84
N SER A 93 -2.64 0.89 12.27
CA SER A 93 -1.40 0.88 13.05
C SER A 93 -1.09 2.25 13.63
N LEU A 94 -1.28 3.33 12.88
CA LEU A 94 -1.13 4.68 13.42
C LEU A 94 -2.11 4.93 14.57
N SER A 95 -3.36 4.48 14.44
CA SER A 95 -4.36 4.61 15.50
C SER A 95 -3.97 3.85 16.77
N MET A 96 -3.46 2.62 16.63
CA MET A 96 -2.93 1.84 17.76
C MET A 96 -1.69 2.48 18.38
N LEU A 97 -0.81 3.04 17.56
CA LEU A 97 0.39 3.73 18.03
C LEU A 97 0.05 4.96 18.87
N LEU A 98 -0.83 5.82 18.37
CA LEU A 98 -1.23 7.03 19.07
C LEU A 98 -2.13 6.70 20.28
N GLN A 99 -3.09 5.80 20.16
CA GLN A 99 -4.02 5.52 21.26
C GLN A 99 -3.40 4.63 22.34
N SER A 100 -2.80 3.50 21.95
CA SER A 100 -2.35 2.48 22.88
C SER A 100 -0.90 2.72 23.32
N ASP A 101 0.04 2.81 22.39
CA ASP A 101 1.48 2.82 22.71
C ASP A 101 1.96 4.11 23.41
N VAL A 102 1.39 5.27 23.02
CA VAL A 102 1.58 6.53 23.75
C VAL A 102 0.74 6.56 25.03
N GLY A 103 -0.49 6.02 24.99
CA GLY A 103 -1.43 6.03 26.12
C GLY A 103 -0.99 5.18 27.32
N VAL A 104 -0.20 4.12 27.11
CA VAL A 104 0.31 3.25 28.19
C VAL A 104 1.51 3.84 28.94
N ARG A 105 1.93 5.08 28.63
CA ARG A 105 3.09 5.70 29.27
C ARG A 105 2.71 6.38 30.57
N ASP A 106 3.39 6.00 31.65
CA ASP A 106 3.18 6.63 32.95
C ASP A 106 3.54 8.12 32.91
N LYS A 107 4.66 8.45 32.25
CA LYS A 107 5.17 9.81 32.15
C LYS A 107 5.88 10.06 30.82
N ILE A 108 5.58 11.18 30.18
CA ILE A 108 6.15 11.63 28.91
C ILE A 108 6.70 13.05 29.11
N GLU A 109 8.02 13.15 29.25
CA GLU A 109 8.76 14.41 29.45
C GLU A 109 10.14 14.33 28.79
N GLY A 110 10.86 15.46 28.74
CA GLY A 110 12.24 15.51 28.25
C GLY A 110 12.40 14.88 26.86
N PRO A 111 13.40 14.01 26.64
CA PRO A 111 13.64 13.39 25.33
C PRO A 111 12.46 12.61 24.74
N ALA A 112 11.56 12.07 25.58
CA ALA A 112 10.37 11.36 25.10
C ALA A 112 9.29 12.31 24.60
N LEU A 113 9.10 13.44 25.28
CA LEU A 113 8.16 14.45 24.82
C LEU A 113 8.64 15.10 23.52
N GLU A 114 9.94 15.40 23.40
CA GLU A 114 10.51 15.95 22.18
C GLU A 114 10.42 14.98 21.00
N ALA A 115 10.63 13.67 21.23
CA ALA A 115 10.43 12.66 20.20
C ALA A 115 8.96 12.55 19.75
N LEU A 116 7.99 12.69 20.67
CA LEU A 116 6.57 12.69 20.33
C LEU A 116 6.19 13.92 19.50
N LYS A 117 6.68 15.12 19.86
CA LYS A 117 6.47 16.36 19.10
C LYS A 117 7.04 16.22 17.68
N GLU A 118 8.29 15.79 17.57
CA GLU A 118 8.94 15.60 16.27
C GLU A 118 8.19 14.59 15.39
N PHE A 119 7.72 13.48 15.96
CA PHE A 119 6.94 12.50 15.21
C PHE A 119 5.59 13.06 14.73
N LEU A 120 4.90 13.86 15.55
CA LEU A 120 3.66 14.53 15.13
C LEU A 120 3.90 15.55 14.01
N ASP A 121 5.01 16.29 14.06
CA ASP A 121 5.39 17.23 13.01
C ASP A 121 5.66 16.49 11.67
N ILE A 122 6.32 15.32 11.73
CA ILE A 122 6.48 14.44 10.57
C ILE A 122 5.13 13.95 10.05
N LEU A 123 4.23 13.50 10.93
CA LEU A 123 2.89 13.06 10.50
C LEU A 123 2.10 14.21 9.84
N TYR A 124 2.12 15.41 10.42
CA TYR A 124 1.44 16.56 9.87
C TYR A 124 1.98 16.95 8.48
N GLY A 125 3.31 17.03 8.36
CA GLY A 125 3.98 17.42 7.12
C GLY A 125 3.87 16.37 6.01
N ILE A 126 4.07 15.09 6.34
CA ILE A 126 4.40 14.04 5.37
C ILE A 126 3.31 12.98 5.21
N LEU A 127 2.50 12.69 6.24
CA LEU A 127 1.49 11.63 6.15
C LEU A 127 0.48 11.93 5.02
N PRO A 128 0.21 10.96 4.11
CA PRO A 128 -0.73 11.14 3.01
C PRO A 128 -2.18 10.97 3.50
N ALA A 129 -2.66 11.97 4.23
CA ALA A 129 -3.97 12.03 4.87
C ALA A 129 -4.82 13.20 4.33
N SER A 130 -6.10 13.21 4.69
CA SER A 130 -7.00 14.35 4.41
C SER A 130 -6.53 15.61 5.12
N GLN A 131 -6.98 16.78 4.66
CA GLN A 131 -6.72 18.03 5.38
C GLN A 131 -7.41 18.07 6.75
N GLU A 132 -8.55 17.39 6.90
CA GLU A 132 -9.25 17.26 8.17
C GLU A 132 -8.38 16.51 9.20
N TYR A 133 -7.81 15.36 8.82
CA TYR A 133 -6.92 14.60 9.70
C TYR A 133 -5.65 15.37 10.05
N LYS A 134 -5.09 16.12 9.08
CA LYS A 134 -3.94 17.00 9.33
C LYS A 134 -4.27 18.14 10.29
N ALA A 135 -5.49 18.68 10.25
CA ALA A 135 -5.93 19.67 11.23
C ALA A 135 -5.96 19.10 12.66
N TYR A 136 -6.45 17.87 12.83
CA TYR A 136 -6.39 17.19 14.13
C TYR A 136 -4.95 16.98 14.62
N LEU A 137 -4.02 16.56 13.74
CA LEU A 137 -2.60 16.44 14.09
C LEU A 137 -2.02 17.79 14.53
N SER A 138 -2.34 18.86 13.80
CA SER A 138 -1.91 20.23 14.15
C SER A 138 -2.44 20.67 15.51
N GLU A 139 -3.71 20.40 15.81
CA GLU A 139 -4.32 20.71 17.11
C GLU A 139 -3.62 19.98 18.26
N ILE A 140 -3.26 18.71 18.08
CA ILE A 140 -2.49 17.95 19.06
C ILE A 140 -1.10 18.57 19.23
N SER A 141 -0.40 18.90 18.14
CA SER A 141 0.93 19.54 18.21
C SER A 141 0.88 20.86 18.97
N VAL A 142 -0.13 21.70 18.73
CA VAL A 142 -0.32 22.97 19.47
C VAL A 142 -0.52 22.71 20.96
N TRP A 143 -1.38 21.76 21.32
CA TRP A 143 -1.59 21.39 22.72
C TRP A 143 -0.30 20.86 23.36
N LEU A 144 0.41 19.96 22.70
CA LEU A 144 1.63 19.33 23.22
C LEU A 144 2.78 20.33 23.38
N ASN A 145 2.88 21.33 22.49
CA ASN A 145 3.89 22.40 22.58
C ASN A 145 3.69 23.32 23.79
N SER A 146 2.49 23.36 24.37
CA SER A 146 2.24 24.07 25.63
C SER A 146 2.67 23.29 26.88
N LYS A 147 3.18 22.06 26.72
CA LYS A 147 3.50 21.14 27.82
C LYS A 147 5.01 20.90 27.93
N THR A 148 5.46 20.71 29.17
CA THR A 148 6.81 20.24 29.51
C THR A 148 6.81 18.78 29.97
N SER A 149 5.66 18.29 30.45
CA SER A 149 5.41 16.90 30.82
C SER A 149 3.91 16.61 30.66
N ILE A 150 3.57 15.38 30.26
CA ILE A 150 2.22 14.82 30.29
C ILE A 150 2.27 13.34 30.73
N THR A 151 1.12 12.78 31.08
CA THR A 151 0.92 11.34 31.24
C THR A 151 0.24 10.76 29.98
N GLY A 152 0.36 9.45 29.78
CA GLY A 152 -0.40 8.74 28.74
C GLY A 152 -1.91 8.83 28.95
N GLN A 153 -2.37 8.95 30.19
CA GLN A 153 -3.79 9.18 30.50
C GLN A 153 -4.26 10.57 30.03
N GLU A 154 -3.49 11.63 30.30
CA GLU A 154 -3.79 12.98 29.80
C GLU A 154 -3.78 13.02 28.26
N TRP A 155 -2.85 12.30 27.63
CA TRP A 155 -2.81 12.14 26.18
C TRP A 155 -4.10 11.50 25.63
N VAL A 156 -4.51 10.35 26.16
CA VAL A 156 -5.72 9.66 25.71
C VAL A 156 -6.97 10.52 25.97
N ALA A 157 -7.06 11.15 27.15
CA ALA A 157 -8.16 12.05 27.47
C ALA A 157 -8.22 13.25 26.51
N TYR A 158 -7.07 13.77 26.06
CA TYR A 158 -7.04 14.84 25.06
C TYR A 158 -7.51 14.36 23.69
N LEU A 159 -7.05 13.18 23.23
CA LEU A 159 -7.53 12.57 21.99
C LEU A 159 -9.05 12.37 22.01
N GLU A 160 -9.61 11.92 23.13
CA GLU A 160 -11.05 11.76 23.31
C GLU A 160 -11.80 13.09 23.31
N LYS A 161 -11.26 14.10 24.00
CA LYS A 161 -11.83 15.45 24.08
C LYS A 161 -11.98 16.08 22.69
N ILE A 162 -10.97 15.97 21.84
CA ILE A 162 -10.99 16.52 20.48
C ILE A 162 -11.66 15.56 19.49
N GLN A 163 -12.14 14.40 19.94
CA GLN A 163 -12.72 13.35 19.09
C GLN A 163 -11.77 12.92 17.95
N PHE A 164 -10.49 12.76 18.28
CA PHE A 164 -9.46 12.42 17.30
C PHE A 164 -9.85 11.16 16.51
N PRO A 165 -9.83 11.21 15.16
CA PRO A 165 -10.27 10.09 14.33
C PRO A 165 -9.32 8.89 14.47
N LEU A 166 -9.81 7.80 15.07
CA LEU A 166 -9.09 6.54 15.22
C LEU A 166 -9.77 5.43 14.42
N TYR A 167 -8.99 4.74 13.58
CA TYR A 167 -9.48 3.59 12.83
C TYR A 167 -9.43 2.31 13.68
N LYS A 168 -10.60 1.66 13.81
CA LYS A 168 -10.80 0.45 14.63
C LYS A 168 -11.09 -0.82 13.82
N GLY A 169 -11.07 -0.74 12.49
CA GLY A 169 -11.32 -1.88 11.60
C GLY A 169 -10.18 -2.93 11.60
N PRO A 170 -10.40 -4.08 10.92
CA PRO A 170 -9.43 -5.15 10.85
C PRO A 170 -8.24 -4.81 9.94
N PHE A 171 -7.14 -5.52 10.13
CA PHE A 171 -6.05 -5.56 9.15
C PHE A 171 -6.46 -6.36 7.91
N ILE A 172 -5.96 -5.98 6.74
CA ILE A 172 -6.16 -6.71 5.48
C ILE A 172 -4.87 -7.41 5.05
N ALA A 173 -3.90 -6.70 4.47
CA ALA A 173 -2.66 -7.32 4.02
C ALA A 173 -1.72 -7.63 5.17
N CYS A 174 -1.84 -6.94 6.30
CA CYS A 174 -1.12 -7.24 7.53
C CYS A 174 -1.80 -8.26 8.43
N ASN A 175 -2.94 -8.84 8.03
CA ASN A 175 -3.56 -9.88 8.83
C ASN A 175 -2.65 -11.12 8.95
N GLY A 176 -2.48 -11.62 10.18
CA GLY A 176 -1.68 -12.82 10.45
C GLY A 176 -2.48 -14.10 10.26
N SER A 177 -1.80 -15.24 10.10
CA SER A 177 -2.45 -16.56 10.13
C SER A 177 -3.08 -16.87 11.50
N LYS A 178 -2.57 -16.24 12.55
CA LYS A 178 -3.10 -16.29 13.92
C LYS A 178 -3.09 -14.87 14.54
N PRO A 179 -3.90 -14.60 15.57
CA PRO A 179 -4.02 -13.27 16.16
C PRO A 179 -2.72 -12.64 16.69
N HIS A 180 -1.72 -13.44 17.08
CA HIS A 180 -0.43 -12.96 17.60
C HIS A 180 0.61 -12.72 16.50
N PHE A 181 0.33 -13.07 15.24
CA PHE A 181 1.24 -12.86 14.12
C PHE A 181 0.91 -11.58 13.34
N ARG A 182 1.95 -11.00 12.73
CA ARG A 182 1.87 -9.86 11.81
C ARG A 182 1.13 -8.66 12.44
N GLY A 183 -0.06 -8.30 11.96
CA GLY A 183 -0.93 -7.27 12.50
C GLY A 183 -0.22 -5.92 12.66
N TYR A 184 -0.29 -5.40 13.87
CA TYR A 184 0.18 -4.06 14.24
C TYR A 184 1.65 -3.78 13.85
N PRO A 185 2.65 -4.62 14.22
CA PRO A 185 4.02 -4.45 13.75
C PRO A 185 4.16 -4.39 12.22
N CYS A 186 3.40 -5.19 11.47
CA CYS A 186 3.44 -5.19 10.00
C CYS A 186 2.94 -3.86 9.43
N GLY A 187 1.83 -3.34 9.95
CA GLY A 187 1.28 -2.07 9.47
C GLY A 187 2.12 -0.87 9.90
N LEU A 188 2.80 -0.93 11.05
CA LEU A 188 3.81 0.06 11.45
C LEU A 188 4.97 0.14 10.48
N TRP A 189 5.58 -0.99 10.10
CA TRP A 189 6.62 -0.98 9.08
C TRP A 189 6.12 -0.40 7.77
N THR A 190 4.88 -0.72 7.38
CA THR A 190 4.25 -0.17 6.18
C THR A 190 4.08 1.36 6.28
N LEU A 191 3.66 1.88 7.44
CA LEU A 191 3.62 3.31 7.72
C LEU A 191 5.01 3.96 7.61
N PHE A 192 6.05 3.35 8.15
CA PHE A 192 7.40 3.92 8.10
C PHE A 192 7.89 4.01 6.65
N HIS A 193 7.73 2.93 5.87
CA HIS A 193 8.07 2.92 4.45
C HIS A 193 7.31 3.99 3.67
N ALA A 194 6.00 4.13 3.93
CA ALA A 194 5.18 5.20 3.38
C ALA A 194 5.74 6.59 3.68
N LEU A 195 6.07 6.89 4.94
CA LEU A 195 6.61 8.19 5.33
C LEU A 195 7.94 8.50 4.62
N THR A 196 8.84 7.53 4.47
CA THR A 196 10.10 7.75 3.75
C THR A 196 9.89 8.07 2.27
N VAL A 197 8.92 7.40 1.62
CA VAL A 197 8.60 7.63 0.21
C VAL A 197 7.90 8.97 0.02
N GLU A 198 6.94 9.31 0.87
CA GLU A 198 6.26 10.60 0.79
C GLU A 198 7.22 11.77 1.08
N GLN A 199 8.18 11.60 2.00
CA GLN A 199 9.26 12.58 2.20
C GLN A 199 10.05 12.80 0.90
N TYR A 200 10.47 11.73 0.23
CA TYR A 200 11.17 11.82 -1.06
C TYR A 200 10.32 12.56 -2.12
N LEU A 201 9.05 12.20 -2.25
CA LEU A 201 8.15 12.80 -3.24
C LEU A 201 7.93 14.30 -2.98
N LEU A 202 7.79 14.72 -1.72
CA LEU A 202 7.57 16.12 -1.33
C LEU A 202 8.84 16.97 -1.42
N LEU A 203 9.98 16.45 -0.94
CA LEU A 203 11.23 17.21 -0.83
C LEU A 203 12.10 17.18 -2.09
N SER A 204 11.76 16.36 -3.09
CA SER A 204 12.36 16.46 -4.43
C SER A 204 12.20 17.85 -5.07
N SER A 205 11.37 18.73 -4.48
CA SER A 205 11.04 20.07 -4.95
C SER A 205 11.52 21.21 -4.04
N SER A 206 12.20 20.96 -2.90
CA SER A 206 12.63 22.04 -1.98
C SER A 206 14.03 21.83 -1.35
N PRO A 207 14.92 22.84 -1.30
CA PRO A 207 16.31 22.68 -0.86
C PRO A 207 16.58 22.72 0.66
N ASP A 208 15.58 22.87 1.53
CA ASP A 208 15.85 23.19 2.95
C ASP A 208 15.94 21.95 3.89
N ASN A 209 17.19 21.55 4.17
CA ASN A 209 17.79 21.19 5.46
C ASN A 209 17.19 20.16 6.44
N GLN A 210 16.23 19.31 6.09
CA GLN A 210 15.93 18.11 6.90
C GLN A 210 15.91 16.83 6.06
N VAL A 211 17.08 16.54 5.56
CA VAL A 211 17.43 15.38 4.73
C VAL A 211 16.99 14.03 5.32
N ASP A 212 17.17 13.86 6.63
CA ASP A 212 16.96 12.61 7.37
C ASP A 212 15.76 12.70 8.34
N ALA A 213 14.90 13.71 8.20
CA ALA A 213 13.84 14.05 9.18
C ALA A 213 13.00 12.83 9.60
N VAL A 214 12.51 12.04 8.62
CA VAL A 214 11.71 10.84 8.91
C VAL A 214 12.55 9.79 9.61
N ALA A 215 13.77 9.52 9.13
CA ALA A 215 14.64 8.52 9.75
C ALA A 215 14.93 8.89 11.21
N HIS A 216 15.32 10.14 11.45
CA HIS A 216 15.64 10.67 12.77
C HIS A 216 14.42 10.61 13.72
N ALA A 217 13.26 11.09 13.28
CA ALA A 217 12.03 11.05 14.07
C ALA A 217 11.64 9.61 14.43
N LEU A 218 11.74 8.66 13.49
CA LEU A 218 11.49 7.24 13.77
C LEU A 218 12.52 6.67 14.76
N GLY A 219 13.80 7.00 14.58
CA GLY A 219 14.90 6.60 15.45
C GLY A 219 14.73 7.09 16.89
N ARG A 220 14.10 8.26 17.08
CA ARG A 220 13.80 8.78 18.42
C ARG A 220 12.48 8.25 18.98
N PHE A 221 11.43 8.21 18.17
CA PHE A 221 10.08 7.90 18.61
C PHE A 221 9.87 6.41 18.91
N ILE A 222 10.28 5.51 18.01
CA ILE A 222 9.98 4.08 18.12
C ILE A 222 10.62 3.43 19.36
N PRO A 223 11.91 3.65 19.65
CA PRO A 223 12.52 3.16 20.89
C PRO A 223 11.80 3.64 22.14
N ARG A 224 11.20 4.84 22.08
CA ARG A 224 10.54 5.46 23.22
C ARG A 224 9.09 5.06 23.37
N PHE A 225 8.33 4.83 22.31
CA PHE A 225 6.87 4.61 22.40
C PHE A 225 6.38 3.21 22.00
N PHE A 226 7.12 2.44 21.19
CA PHE A 226 6.62 1.14 20.75
C PHE A 226 6.48 0.13 21.91
N SER A 227 5.30 -0.47 22.08
CA SER A 227 4.96 -1.30 23.25
C SER A 227 5.77 -2.59 23.35
N CYS A 228 6.15 -3.19 22.23
CA CYS A 228 7.13 -4.28 22.24
C CYS A 228 8.51 -3.74 22.62
N THR A 229 8.85 -3.80 23.91
CA THR A 229 10.12 -3.29 24.45
C THR A 229 11.34 -3.91 23.79
N TYR A 230 11.36 -5.24 23.65
CA TYR A 230 12.43 -5.96 22.98
C TYR A 230 12.61 -5.50 21.51
N CYS A 231 11.49 -5.34 20.79
CA CYS A 231 11.51 -4.83 19.43
C CYS A 231 12.03 -3.39 19.37
N ALA A 232 11.62 -2.54 20.31
CA ALA A 232 11.98 -1.13 20.40
C ALA A 232 13.50 -0.96 20.63
N PHE A 233 14.11 -1.74 21.52
CA PHE A 233 15.56 -1.74 21.75
C PHE A 233 16.35 -2.24 20.54
N HIS A 234 15.87 -3.30 19.90
CA HIS A 234 16.49 -3.77 18.66
C HIS A 234 16.33 -2.77 17.50
N PHE A 235 15.24 -2.01 17.45
CA PHE A 235 15.08 -0.92 16.50
C PHE A 235 16.11 0.17 16.80
N ALA A 236 16.22 0.62 18.05
CA ALA A 236 17.22 1.60 18.50
C ALA A 236 18.65 1.18 18.09
N LEU A 237 18.97 -0.10 18.27
CA LEU A 237 20.26 -0.65 17.85
C LEU A 237 20.48 -0.59 16.34
N ASN A 238 19.46 -0.92 15.54
CA ASN A 238 19.58 -0.88 14.07
C ASN A 238 19.51 0.54 13.49
N THR A 239 19.20 1.55 14.31
CA THR A 239 19.13 2.96 13.92
C THR A 239 20.08 3.84 14.74
N ALA A 240 21.05 3.25 15.45
CA ALA A 240 21.89 3.94 16.41
C ALA A 240 22.76 5.05 15.79
N ASN A 241 23.12 4.89 14.51
CA ASN A 241 23.91 5.88 13.76
C ASN A 241 23.11 7.13 13.33
N LEU A 242 21.82 7.22 13.68
CA LEU A 242 21.01 8.43 13.49
C LEU A 242 21.06 9.39 14.69
N ALA A 243 21.47 8.90 15.87
CA ALA A 243 21.45 9.72 17.07
C ALA A 243 22.39 10.92 16.93
N ARG A 244 21.88 12.12 17.18
CA ARG A 244 22.67 13.36 17.15
C ARG A 244 23.47 13.52 18.43
N PRO A 245 24.54 14.35 18.44
CA PRO A 245 25.31 14.59 19.66
C PRO A 245 24.42 15.02 20.83
N GLY A 246 24.52 14.29 21.95
CA GLY A 246 23.72 14.54 23.16
C GLY A 246 22.37 13.81 23.21
N GLU A 247 22.00 13.05 22.17
CA GLU A 247 20.78 12.23 22.18
C GLU A 247 21.03 10.80 22.65
N SER A 248 20.16 10.31 23.52
CA SER A 248 20.18 8.92 23.97
C SER A 248 19.67 7.99 22.87
N ILE A 249 20.50 7.01 22.49
CA ILE A 249 20.13 5.92 21.55
C ILE A 249 19.05 5.04 22.17
N LEU A 250 19.29 4.58 23.40
CA LEU A 250 18.34 3.76 24.15
C LEU A 250 17.32 4.63 24.89
N PRO A 251 16.10 4.12 25.10
CA PRO A 251 15.10 4.81 25.91
C PRO A 251 15.48 4.75 27.41
N GLU A 252 15.42 5.90 28.10
CA GLU A 252 15.85 6.02 29.51
C GLU A 252 14.85 5.43 30.52
N ASN A 253 13.55 5.53 30.24
CA ASN A 253 12.48 5.21 31.20
C ASN A 253 11.73 3.91 30.86
N ARG A 254 12.47 2.84 30.50
CA ARG A 254 11.87 1.52 30.28
C ARG A 254 12.37 0.50 31.31
N VAL A 255 11.43 -0.21 31.93
CA VAL A 255 11.71 -1.26 32.92
C VAL A 255 12.35 -2.50 32.27
N THR A 256 11.97 -2.81 31.02
CA THR A 256 12.49 -3.95 30.27
C THR A 256 12.82 -3.57 28.82
N PRO A 257 13.77 -4.28 28.18
CA PRO A 257 14.79 -5.11 28.84
C PRO A 257 15.72 -4.27 29.73
N ASN A 258 16.09 -4.79 30.91
CA ASN A 258 17.10 -4.16 31.76
C ASN A 258 18.53 -4.49 31.26
N SER A 259 19.57 -3.92 31.90
CA SER A 259 20.96 -4.08 31.46
C SER A 259 21.48 -5.52 31.48
N ASN A 260 20.83 -6.44 32.21
CA ASN A 260 21.18 -7.86 32.20
C ASN A 260 20.48 -8.62 31.07
N GLU A 261 19.37 -8.09 30.55
CA GLU A 261 18.57 -8.67 29.47
C GLU A 261 18.98 -8.12 28.10
N PHE A 262 19.51 -6.90 28.07
CA PHE A 262 19.98 -6.25 26.86
C PHE A 262 21.17 -5.34 27.16
N VAL A 263 22.28 -5.62 26.47
CA VAL A 263 23.48 -4.78 26.46
C VAL A 263 23.58 -4.14 25.09
N PHE A 264 23.72 -2.82 25.04
CA PHE A 264 24.01 -2.13 23.79
C PHE A 264 25.47 -2.36 23.41
N ASP A 265 25.68 -3.01 22.28
CA ASP A 265 27.00 -3.24 21.72
C ASP A 265 27.30 -2.21 20.63
N GLU A 266 28.13 -1.22 20.96
CA GLU A 266 28.55 -0.15 20.04
C GLU A 266 29.29 -0.69 18.81
N SER A 267 29.86 -1.91 18.87
CA SER A 267 30.55 -2.51 17.73
C SER A 267 29.63 -2.79 16.54
N VAL A 268 28.31 -2.74 16.75
CA VAL A 268 27.33 -2.86 15.67
C VAL A 268 27.23 -1.61 14.80
N ILE A 269 27.56 -0.43 15.34
CA ILE A 269 27.35 0.88 14.66
C ILE A 269 28.05 0.92 13.28
N PRO A 270 29.33 0.51 13.14
CA PRO A 270 29.99 0.46 11.83
C PRO A 270 29.39 -0.54 10.83
N THR A 271 28.57 -1.48 11.30
CA THR A 271 27.90 -2.48 10.46
C THR A 271 26.52 -2.05 9.99
N LEU A 272 26.00 -0.93 10.49
CA LEU A 272 24.67 -0.42 10.16
C LEU A 272 24.64 0.13 8.73
N PRO A 273 23.47 0.13 8.07
CA PRO A 273 23.28 0.88 6.84
C PRO A 273 23.67 2.34 7.08
N LYS A 274 24.39 2.95 6.12
CA LYS A 274 24.84 4.34 6.21
C LYS A 274 23.66 5.27 6.54
N ALA A 275 23.87 6.22 7.44
CA ALA A 275 22.86 7.23 7.75
C ALA A 275 22.49 8.01 6.46
N PRO A 276 21.19 8.29 6.22
CA PRO A 276 20.76 8.96 4.99
C PRO A 276 21.36 10.36 4.81
N GLU A 277 21.82 10.67 3.59
CA GLU A 277 22.34 12.01 3.22
C GLU A 277 21.40 12.76 2.26
N ASN A 278 20.33 12.12 1.82
CA ASN A 278 19.24 12.75 1.07
C ASN A 278 17.92 11.95 1.26
N PRO A 279 16.76 12.47 0.84
CA PRO A 279 15.49 11.75 0.96
C PRO A 279 15.45 10.40 0.20
N ARG A 280 16.18 10.24 -0.92
CA ARG A 280 16.29 8.96 -1.63
C ARG A 280 17.02 7.93 -0.77
N ASP A 281 18.11 8.32 -0.11
CA ASP A 281 18.84 7.45 0.81
C ASP A 281 17.96 6.98 1.96
N THR A 282 17.05 7.83 2.46
CA THR A 282 16.14 7.48 3.56
C THR A 282 15.22 6.30 3.19
N VAL A 283 14.75 6.24 1.94
CA VAL A 283 13.94 5.12 1.42
C VAL A 283 14.75 3.82 1.39
N LEU A 284 15.97 3.86 0.85
CA LEU A 284 16.86 2.70 0.76
C LEU A 284 17.36 2.24 2.13
N TRP A 285 17.70 3.18 3.01
CA TRP A 285 18.15 2.94 4.38
C TRP A 285 17.10 2.16 5.16
N LEU A 286 15.83 2.58 5.12
CA LEU A 286 14.78 1.90 5.86
C LEU A 286 14.54 0.48 5.31
N ASN A 287 14.69 0.27 4.00
CA ASN A 287 14.66 -1.07 3.42
C ASN A 287 15.81 -1.94 3.94
N ALA A 288 17.03 -1.42 3.98
CA ALA A 288 18.19 -2.13 4.49
C ALA A 288 18.05 -2.47 5.99
N VAL A 289 17.59 -1.52 6.81
CA VAL A 289 17.28 -1.73 8.23
C VAL A 289 16.22 -2.82 8.42
N HIS A 290 15.11 -2.74 7.67
CA HIS A 290 14.04 -3.74 7.75
C HIS A 290 14.53 -5.14 7.31
N ASN A 291 15.38 -5.22 6.29
CA ASN A 291 15.97 -6.48 5.84
C ASN A 291 16.95 -7.09 6.85
N ARG A 292 17.70 -6.28 7.61
CA ARG A 292 18.47 -6.78 8.76
C ARG A 292 17.55 -7.41 9.82
N VAL A 293 16.41 -6.78 10.09
CA VAL A 293 15.40 -7.33 11.01
C VAL A 293 14.78 -8.62 10.45
N ASN A 294 14.44 -8.67 9.16
CA ASN A 294 13.94 -9.90 8.51
C ASN A 294 14.96 -11.03 8.63
N LYS A 295 16.25 -10.78 8.34
CA LYS A 295 17.31 -11.77 8.49
C LYS A 295 17.43 -12.31 9.91
N ARG A 296 17.32 -11.45 10.93
CA ARG A 296 17.35 -11.87 12.34
C ARG A 296 16.14 -12.72 12.73
N LEU A 297 14.95 -12.36 12.23
CA LEU A 297 13.69 -12.99 12.60
C LEU A 297 13.35 -14.24 11.78
N ALA A 298 14.06 -14.51 10.69
CA ALA A 298 13.85 -15.70 9.85
C ALA A 298 14.04 -16.98 10.67
N GLY A 299 13.04 -17.88 10.61
CA GLY A 299 13.04 -19.15 11.34
C GLY A 299 12.79 -19.04 12.85
N GLN A 300 12.54 -17.84 13.38
CA GLN A 300 12.25 -17.65 14.81
C GLN A 300 10.81 -18.06 15.14
N PRO A 301 10.49 -18.50 16.37
CA PRO A 301 9.12 -18.88 16.75
C PRO A 301 8.06 -17.78 16.59
N SER A 302 8.48 -16.51 16.54
CA SER A 302 7.62 -15.35 16.29
C SER A 302 7.28 -15.13 14.81
N GLU A 303 7.88 -15.91 13.90
CA GLU A 303 7.62 -15.84 12.46
C GLU A 303 6.26 -16.48 12.12
N ASP A 304 5.48 -15.79 11.29
CA ASP A 304 4.23 -16.34 10.77
C ASP A 304 4.55 -17.40 9.70
N PRO A 305 4.13 -18.67 9.87
CA PRO A 305 4.41 -19.73 8.89
C PRO A 305 3.86 -19.44 7.48
N THR A 306 2.84 -18.60 7.37
CA THR A 306 2.23 -18.21 6.09
C THR A 306 2.88 -16.97 5.46
N ALA A 307 3.76 -16.29 6.20
CA ALA A 307 4.53 -15.15 5.72
C ALA A 307 5.98 -15.20 6.24
N PRO A 308 6.79 -16.17 5.75
CA PRO A 308 8.19 -16.29 6.12
C PRO A 308 8.98 -15.00 5.84
N LYS A 309 9.95 -14.69 6.71
CA LYS A 309 10.87 -13.58 6.55
C LYS A 309 11.84 -13.90 5.44
N VAL A 310 11.87 -13.03 4.45
CA VAL A 310 12.80 -13.06 3.32
C VAL A 310 13.45 -11.69 3.19
N GLN A 311 14.56 -11.65 2.46
CA GLN A 311 15.09 -10.37 1.99
C GLN A 311 14.09 -9.77 0.98
N PHE A 312 13.60 -8.58 1.27
CA PHE A 312 12.53 -7.90 0.56
C PHE A 312 13.06 -6.73 -0.29
N PRO A 313 12.63 -6.59 -1.56
CA PRO A 313 11.78 -7.51 -2.29
C PRO A 313 12.52 -8.79 -2.70
N PRO A 314 11.88 -9.97 -2.64
CA PRO A 314 12.47 -11.19 -3.19
C PRO A 314 12.66 -11.08 -4.71
N SER A 315 13.60 -11.86 -5.27
CA SER A 315 13.98 -11.75 -6.69
C SER A 315 12.83 -11.99 -7.66
N TYR A 316 11.87 -12.86 -7.34
CA TYR A 316 10.69 -13.06 -8.18
C TYR A 316 9.74 -11.85 -8.20
N LEU A 317 9.77 -10.99 -7.17
CA LEU A 317 8.92 -9.81 -7.08
C LEU A 317 9.54 -8.60 -7.76
N CYS A 318 10.88 -8.49 -7.72
CA CYS A 318 11.62 -7.49 -8.48
C CYS A 318 12.92 -8.08 -9.02
N PRO A 319 12.90 -8.77 -10.18
CA PRO A 319 14.11 -9.40 -10.72
C PRO A 319 15.24 -8.41 -11.02
N THR A 320 14.88 -7.19 -11.44
CA THR A 320 15.83 -6.11 -11.75
C THR A 320 16.48 -5.49 -10.52
N CYS A 321 15.96 -5.76 -9.32
CA CYS A 321 16.55 -5.29 -8.06
C CYS A 321 17.78 -6.12 -7.65
N TRP A 322 18.10 -7.22 -8.35
CA TRP A 322 19.12 -8.18 -7.93
C TRP A 322 20.21 -8.34 -8.99
N SER A 323 21.45 -8.53 -8.53
CA SER A 323 22.60 -8.90 -9.34
C SER A 323 23.29 -10.14 -8.76
N TYR A 324 23.99 -10.90 -9.61
CA TYR A 324 24.86 -11.97 -9.12
C TYR A 324 26.23 -11.40 -8.73
N SER A 325 26.74 -11.85 -7.59
CA SER A 325 28.11 -11.60 -7.15
C SER A 325 29.11 -12.39 -8.01
N SER A 326 30.41 -12.13 -7.83
CA SER A 326 31.48 -12.92 -8.45
C SER A 326 31.48 -14.40 -8.01
N THR A 327 30.89 -14.71 -6.85
CA THR A 327 30.73 -16.07 -6.32
C THR A 327 29.41 -16.73 -6.74
N GLY A 328 28.57 -16.04 -7.51
CA GLY A 328 27.27 -16.55 -7.98
C GLY A 328 26.13 -16.39 -6.97
N GLU A 329 26.32 -15.61 -5.89
CA GLU A 329 25.29 -15.32 -4.91
C GLU A 329 24.44 -14.13 -5.35
N LEU A 330 23.12 -14.16 -5.09
CA LEU A 330 22.25 -13.04 -5.39
C LEU A 330 22.41 -11.92 -4.35
N GLU A 331 22.71 -10.71 -4.83
CA GLU A 331 22.85 -9.50 -4.02
C GLU A 331 21.79 -8.47 -4.44
N LEU A 332 21.01 -7.99 -3.46
CA LEU A 332 19.98 -6.97 -3.67
C LEU A 332 20.62 -5.58 -3.73
N GLY A 333 20.33 -4.81 -4.78
CA GLY A 333 20.70 -3.39 -4.89
C GLY A 333 22.20 -3.11 -4.81
N LYS A 334 23.03 -4.04 -5.30
CA LYS A 334 24.50 -3.97 -5.14
C LYS A 334 25.19 -3.07 -6.17
N THR A 335 24.65 -3.02 -7.38
CA THR A 335 25.14 -2.17 -8.47
C THR A 335 24.28 -0.92 -8.58
N SER A 336 24.76 0.12 -9.27
CA SER A 336 23.99 1.34 -9.49
C SER A 336 22.63 1.08 -10.16
N GLU A 337 22.58 0.15 -11.13
CA GLU A 337 21.35 -0.19 -11.85
C GLU A 337 20.34 -0.96 -10.98
N THR A 338 20.85 -1.89 -10.17
CA THR A 338 20.00 -2.70 -9.28
C THR A 338 19.52 -1.89 -8.08
N GLU A 339 20.35 -0.98 -7.57
CA GLU A 339 19.97 -0.03 -6.52
C GLU A 339 18.89 0.94 -7.02
N GLU A 340 19.04 1.47 -8.23
CA GLU A 340 18.00 2.33 -8.82
C GLU A 340 16.70 1.57 -9.05
N SER A 341 16.77 0.32 -9.54
CA SER A 341 15.59 -0.54 -9.66
C SER A 341 14.91 -0.80 -8.32
N LEU A 342 15.70 -1.04 -7.26
CA LEU A 342 15.20 -1.19 -5.89
C LEU A 342 14.52 0.09 -5.41
N PHE A 343 15.15 1.24 -5.60
CA PHE A 343 14.61 2.53 -5.23
C PHE A 343 13.24 2.76 -5.89
N GLN A 344 13.16 2.61 -7.22
CA GLN A 344 11.91 2.78 -7.97
C GLN A 344 10.83 1.80 -7.53
N PHE A 345 11.19 0.54 -7.27
CA PHE A 345 10.26 -0.46 -6.73
C PHE A 345 9.67 -0.03 -5.38
N LEU A 346 10.50 0.49 -4.47
CA LEU A 346 10.06 0.93 -3.14
C LEU A 346 9.15 2.16 -3.25
N VAL A 347 9.52 3.14 -4.07
CA VAL A 347 8.69 4.33 -4.32
C VAL A 347 7.33 3.93 -4.90
N GLU A 348 7.29 3.11 -5.93
CA GLU A 348 6.03 2.69 -6.55
C GLU A 348 5.17 1.83 -5.62
N ARG A 349 5.78 1.02 -4.76
CA ARG A 349 5.04 0.21 -3.79
C ARG A 349 4.40 1.05 -2.68
N TYR A 350 5.13 2.03 -2.15
CA TYR A 350 4.74 2.72 -0.91
C TYR A 350 4.18 4.13 -1.12
N ARG A 351 4.23 4.71 -2.33
CA ARG A 351 3.51 5.96 -2.63
C ARG A 351 2.01 5.81 -2.40
N ALA A 352 1.38 6.82 -1.81
CA ALA A 352 -0.04 6.81 -1.48
C ALA A 352 -0.94 6.48 -2.69
N SER A 353 -0.59 6.98 -3.87
CA SER A 353 -1.37 6.74 -5.10
C SER A 353 -1.44 5.28 -5.55
N SER A 354 -0.58 4.40 -5.01
CA SER A 354 -0.53 2.97 -5.35
C SER A 354 -1.20 2.08 -4.30
N TRP A 355 -1.72 2.68 -3.21
CA TRP A 355 -2.41 1.95 -2.14
C TRP A 355 -3.82 1.53 -2.54
N LYS A 356 -4.35 0.55 -1.81
CA LYS A 356 -5.78 0.19 -1.82
C LYS A 356 -6.50 0.89 -0.67
N TYR A 357 -7.48 1.71 -1.04
CA TYR A 357 -8.38 2.43 -0.12
C TYR A 357 -9.73 1.72 -0.09
N VAL A 358 -9.82 0.66 0.70
CA VAL A 358 -11.04 -0.12 0.92
C VAL A 358 -11.45 0.04 2.38
N ASP A 359 -12.74 0.21 2.66
CA ASP A 359 -13.30 0.27 4.02
C ASP A 359 -12.60 1.28 4.97
N LEU A 360 -12.13 2.40 4.41
CA LEU A 360 -11.49 3.50 5.13
C LEU A 360 -12.37 4.76 5.07
N PRO A 361 -12.72 5.38 6.21
CA PRO A 361 -13.49 6.62 6.23
C PRO A 361 -12.76 7.78 5.52
N THR A 362 -13.53 8.69 4.92
CA THR A 362 -13.01 9.84 4.14
C THR A 362 -12.08 10.74 4.93
N VAL A 363 -12.27 10.88 6.25
CA VAL A 363 -11.35 11.64 7.11
C VAL A 363 -9.90 11.14 6.99
N PHE A 364 -9.63 9.89 6.63
CA PHE A 364 -8.26 9.39 6.45
C PHE A 364 -7.74 9.48 5.01
N ILE A 365 -8.59 9.83 4.04
CA ILE A 365 -8.27 9.77 2.61
C ILE A 365 -7.79 11.16 2.15
N THR A 366 -6.61 11.23 1.53
CA THR A 366 -6.10 12.48 0.93
C THR A 366 -6.97 12.92 -0.25
N ASN A 367 -7.19 14.24 -0.39
CA ASN A 367 -7.97 14.85 -1.49
C ASN A 367 -7.44 14.45 -2.88
N ALA A 368 -6.15 14.12 -3.01
CA ALA A 368 -5.56 13.66 -4.28
C ALA A 368 -6.08 12.28 -4.72
N VAL A 369 -6.63 11.48 -3.80
CA VAL A 369 -7.26 10.18 -4.08
C VAL A 369 -8.76 10.35 -4.35
N GLU A 370 -9.44 11.28 -3.69
CA GLU A 370 -10.84 11.63 -3.99
C GLU A 370 -11.05 12.02 -5.46
N LEU A 371 -10.10 12.78 -6.03
CA LEU A 371 -10.11 13.19 -7.45
C LEU A 371 -9.98 12.04 -8.45
N LYS A 372 -9.55 10.84 -8.03
CA LYS A 372 -9.52 9.64 -8.89
C LYS A 372 -10.75 8.76 -8.73
N THR A 373 -11.49 8.88 -7.63
CA THR A 373 -12.66 8.03 -7.33
C THR A 373 -13.99 8.62 -7.77
N GLU A 374 -14.06 9.91 -8.11
CA GLU A 374 -15.25 10.52 -8.72
C GLU A 374 -14.89 11.31 -10.00
N GLN A 375 -14.79 10.62 -11.14
CA GLN A 375 -15.24 11.13 -12.43
C GLN A 375 -15.04 10.04 -13.52
N PRO A 376 -16.09 9.61 -14.24
CA PRO A 376 -15.88 9.00 -15.54
C PRO A 376 -15.30 10.10 -16.43
N VAL A 377 -13.99 10.08 -16.63
CA VAL A 377 -13.35 10.91 -17.66
C VAL A 377 -14.07 10.55 -18.96
N PRO A 378 -14.74 11.49 -19.65
CA PRO A 378 -15.25 11.16 -20.97
C PRO A 378 -14.04 10.80 -21.80
N ASP A 379 -13.99 9.54 -22.25
CA ASP A 379 -12.92 9.00 -23.08
C ASP A 379 -12.45 10.09 -24.04
N LEU A 380 -11.16 10.44 -24.02
CA LEU A 380 -10.60 11.44 -24.93
C LEU A 380 -10.96 11.11 -26.40
N LEU A 381 -11.16 9.82 -26.67
CA LEU A 381 -11.74 9.26 -27.90
C LEU A 381 -13.13 9.81 -28.22
N ILE A 382 -14.06 9.87 -27.27
CA ILE A 382 -15.42 10.40 -27.47
C ILE A 382 -15.37 11.89 -27.81
N ILE A 383 -14.56 12.69 -27.09
CA ILE A 383 -14.40 14.12 -27.39
C ILE A 383 -13.79 14.32 -28.79
N SER A 384 -12.78 13.51 -29.14
CA SER A 384 -12.17 13.51 -30.47
C SER A 384 -13.19 13.16 -31.56
N ILE A 385 -14.01 12.11 -31.35
CA ILE A 385 -15.06 11.68 -32.30
C ILE A 385 -16.10 12.79 -32.49
N ILE A 386 -16.57 13.42 -31.41
CA ILE A 386 -17.56 14.50 -31.49
C ILE A 386 -16.98 15.70 -32.27
N SER A 387 -15.73 16.07 -32.03
CA SER A 387 -15.05 17.15 -32.76
C SER A 387 -14.93 16.86 -34.27
N VAL A 388 -14.55 15.63 -34.63
CA VAL A 388 -14.47 15.20 -36.04
C VAL A 388 -15.85 15.21 -36.70
N VAL A 389 -16.90 14.74 -36.02
CA VAL A 389 -18.27 14.75 -36.57
C VAL A 389 -18.76 16.18 -36.80
N LEU A 390 -18.51 17.10 -35.86
CA LEU A 390 -18.90 18.51 -35.98
C LEU A 390 -18.17 19.22 -37.13
N THR A 391 -16.87 18.94 -37.33
CA THR A 391 -16.10 19.52 -38.45
C THR A 391 -16.57 19.00 -39.80
N ILE A 392 -16.92 17.71 -39.91
CA ILE A 392 -17.49 17.14 -41.14
C ILE A 392 -18.85 17.78 -41.44
N LEU A 393 -19.73 17.92 -40.44
CA LEU A 393 -21.03 18.56 -40.61
C LEU A 393 -20.91 20.01 -41.09
N ALA A 394 -19.99 20.78 -40.49
CA ALA A 394 -19.71 22.15 -40.91
C ALA A 394 -19.25 22.22 -42.38
N ALA A 395 -18.34 21.32 -42.78
CA ALA A 395 -17.86 21.26 -44.17
C ALA A 395 -18.98 20.91 -45.16
N VAL A 396 -19.88 19.98 -44.80
CA VAL A 396 -21.04 19.61 -45.64
C VAL A 396 -21.99 20.80 -45.80
N ILE A 397 -22.28 21.53 -44.73
CA ILE A 397 -23.13 22.73 -44.77
C ILE A 397 -22.50 23.80 -45.67
N LEU A 398 -21.19 24.02 -45.56
CA LEU A 398 -20.47 25.01 -46.33
C LEU A 398 -20.45 24.65 -47.83
N LEU A 399 -20.22 23.38 -48.16
CA LEU A 399 -20.30 22.87 -49.54
C LEU A 399 -21.73 22.95 -50.12
N ALA A 400 -22.75 22.66 -49.31
CA ALA A 400 -24.15 22.80 -49.71
C ALA A 400 -24.50 24.28 -49.96
N GLY A 401 -24.04 25.19 -49.09
CA GLY A 401 -24.19 26.64 -49.24
C GLY A 401 -23.50 27.17 -50.50
N LEU A 402 -22.27 26.74 -50.78
CA LEU A 402 -21.55 27.08 -52.02
C LEU A 402 -22.27 26.55 -53.25
N ARG A 403 -22.76 25.31 -53.24
CA ARG A 403 -23.59 24.75 -54.33
C ARG A 403 -24.86 25.55 -54.55
N PHE A 404 -25.54 25.98 -53.47
CA PHE A 404 -26.72 26.81 -53.54
C PHE A 404 -26.41 28.19 -54.15
N LEU A 405 -25.33 28.84 -53.72
CA LEU A 405 -24.87 30.11 -54.28
C LEU A 405 -24.47 29.98 -55.77
N CYS A 406 -23.78 28.91 -56.16
CA CYS A 406 -23.46 28.62 -57.54
C CYS A 406 -24.72 28.37 -58.39
N ARG A 407 -25.71 27.62 -57.88
CA ARG A 407 -27.01 27.42 -58.54
C ARG A 407 -27.76 28.75 -58.69
N ARG A 408 -27.79 29.59 -57.65
CA ARG A 408 -28.42 30.92 -57.69
C ARG A 408 -27.73 31.86 -58.67
N ARG A 409 -26.40 31.87 -58.74
CA ARG A 409 -25.62 32.62 -59.75
C ARG A 409 -25.88 32.15 -61.17
N ARG A 410 -26.00 30.83 -61.40
CA ARG A 410 -26.38 30.28 -62.72
C ARG A 410 -27.79 30.69 -63.14
N LEU A 411 -28.75 30.68 -62.21
CA LEU A 411 -30.13 31.14 -62.46
C LEU A 411 -30.18 32.65 -62.77
N PHE A 412 -29.42 33.47 -62.05
CA PHE A 412 -29.30 34.91 -62.33
C PHE A 412 -28.66 35.19 -63.69
N ARG A 413 -27.61 34.43 -64.09
CA ARG A 413 -27.02 34.54 -65.44
C ARG A 413 -28.01 34.14 -66.55
N ARG A 414 -28.82 33.10 -66.33
CA ARG A 414 -29.90 32.71 -67.26
C ARG A 414 -30.96 33.80 -67.43
N ARG A 415 -31.38 34.46 -66.34
CA ARG A 415 -32.29 35.62 -66.41
C ARG A 415 -31.66 36.82 -67.12
N ARG A 416 -30.38 37.13 -66.88
CA ARG A 416 -29.70 38.25 -67.58
C ARG A 416 -29.52 37.99 -69.08
N GLY A 417 -29.36 36.73 -69.50
CA GLY A 417 -29.34 36.35 -70.91
C GLY A 417 -30.69 36.48 -71.64
N GLN A 418 -31.81 36.57 -70.92
CA GLN A 418 -33.14 36.81 -71.50
C GLN A 418 -33.47 38.31 -71.67
N TYR A 419 -32.73 39.23 -71.03
CA TYR A 419 -32.92 40.69 -71.17
C TYR A 419 -31.91 41.36 -72.12
N ALA A 420 -30.95 40.61 -72.68
CA ALA A 420 -29.96 41.12 -73.65
C ALA A 420 -30.27 40.68 -75.10
N GLY A 421 -31.45 40.10 -75.35
CA GLY A 421 -31.93 39.67 -76.67
C GLY A 421 -33.03 40.55 -77.27
N GLY A 422 -33.16 41.80 -76.82
CA GLY A 422 -34.24 42.71 -77.22
C GLY A 422 -33.78 44.14 -77.39
N GLN A 423 -32.92 44.40 -78.38
CA GLN A 423 -32.78 45.70 -79.03
C GLN A 423 -32.12 45.50 -80.41
N SER A 424 -32.97 45.28 -81.41
CA SER A 424 -32.66 45.44 -82.83
C SER A 424 -33.92 45.95 -83.53
N VAL A 425 -34.02 47.27 -83.65
CA VAL A 425 -34.71 47.99 -84.73
C VAL A 425 -33.86 49.19 -85.06
#